data_AF-A0A1H1I9P8-F1
#
_entry.id   AF-A0A1H1I9P8-F1
#
_cell.length_a   1.000
_cell.length_b   1.000
_cell.length_c   1.000
_cell.angle_alpha   90.00
_cell.angle_beta   90.00
_cell.angle_gamma   90.00
#
_symmetry.space_group_name_H-M   'P 1'
#
loop_
_entity.id
_entity.type
_entity.pdbx_description
1 polymer ?
#
loop_
_entity_poly.entity_id
_entity_poly.type
_entity_poly.pdbx_seq_one_letter_code
_entity_poly.pdbx_strand_id
1 'polypeptide(L)'
;MKLPTAALLFASALLPSIAHADDAALTDTLKAFTRCDATFFSSLNSHRDAWQAYAPLKQEKDFSWIAVVNRADRKANAVPVSAPPIAGLKLLSYADEATDLGNLGLYYYWGFVVQGNIDEVAQRLAPLLDQPARLQKGDNAYIRSELKVDDRWQAIKPRPGVAPGTREVERVLLVEPEGTDGTQSRISCSLQGGVDAALLAWLRPDIAPVDYPRTVVEPSINDVAVPASVLQRLDSALLQPKFKTLSYTYLSKKSDGSNDTPTTVTFTAVGGLLNKNEVYSDTFHVERLVQADLIQLKSKMNGVGDGQVLLTREAELNIPSSWTPGQTLSANLHMANVPGKPTDTPLETSVSCKVGQRFPARQVFASLTGDAIKLECEQGDYKTSRAFIEDLGIALTLETTSSKMRSAYQYTAFEVVR
;
A
#
# COMPACT_ATOMS: atom_id res chain seq x y z
N MET A 1 41.57 -61.53 63.41
CA MET A 1 40.26 -61.46 62.73
C MET A 1 39.88 -60.00 62.55
N LYS A 2 39.57 -59.60 61.31
CA LYS A 2 38.71 -58.49 60.85
C LYS A 2 38.97 -57.04 61.36
N LEU A 3 39.39 -56.19 60.42
CA LEU A 3 39.08 -54.74 60.26
C LEU A 3 37.54 -54.47 60.27
N PRO A 4 37.00 -53.23 60.35
CA PRO A 4 37.62 -51.97 59.91
C PRO A 4 37.38 -50.65 60.70
N THR A 5 38.29 -49.73 60.41
CA THR A 5 38.22 -48.27 60.21
C THR A 5 36.82 -47.65 60.03
N ALA A 6 36.53 -46.57 60.79
CA ALA A 6 35.43 -45.64 60.52
C ALA A 6 35.99 -44.35 59.88
N ALA A 7 35.72 -44.17 58.59
CA ALA A 7 35.93 -42.93 57.86
C ALA A 7 34.62 -42.11 57.92
N LEU A 8 34.67 -40.93 58.51
CA LEU A 8 33.60 -39.93 58.44
C LEU A 8 33.68 -39.22 57.09
N LEU A 9 32.78 -39.58 56.18
CA LEU A 9 32.52 -38.87 54.92
C LEU A 9 31.64 -37.64 55.19
N PHE A 10 32.20 -36.45 54.95
CA PHE A 10 31.42 -35.24 54.70
C PHE A 10 30.71 -35.40 53.34
N ALA A 11 29.40 -35.64 53.36
CA ALA A 11 28.55 -35.54 52.18
C ALA A 11 27.97 -34.11 52.12
N SER A 12 28.59 -33.26 51.30
CA SER A 12 28.03 -31.98 50.89
C SER A 12 26.76 -32.23 50.06
N ALA A 13 25.61 -31.83 50.59
CA ALA A 13 24.35 -31.85 49.86
C ALA A 13 24.39 -30.77 48.76
N LEU A 14 24.66 -31.18 47.52
CA LEU A 14 24.36 -30.40 46.31
C LEU A 14 22.85 -30.56 46.04
N LEU A 15 22.06 -29.54 46.42
CA LEU A 15 20.67 -29.41 46.02
C LEU A 15 20.59 -29.02 44.53
N PRO A 16 19.66 -29.57 43.74
CA PRO A 16 19.55 -29.29 42.31
C PRO A 16 18.90 -27.92 42.08
N SER A 17 19.65 -26.96 41.51
CA SER A 17 19.16 -25.63 41.10
C SER A 17 18.44 -25.61 39.73
N ILE A 18 17.91 -26.74 39.27
CA ILE A 18 17.45 -26.90 37.87
C ILE A 18 16.11 -26.19 37.60
N ALA A 19 15.29 -25.93 38.63
CA ALA A 19 13.97 -25.31 38.45
C ALA A 19 13.99 -23.79 38.17
N HIS A 20 15.10 -23.09 38.42
CA HIS A 20 15.18 -21.62 38.22
C HIS A 20 15.71 -21.21 36.83
N ALA A 21 16.38 -22.12 36.11
CA ALA A 21 16.93 -21.81 34.79
C ALA A 21 15.83 -21.72 33.72
N ASP A 22 14.81 -22.57 33.81
CA ASP A 22 13.70 -22.62 32.85
C ASP A 22 12.82 -21.36 32.93
N ASP A 23 12.58 -20.81 34.12
CA ASP A 23 11.77 -19.60 34.31
C ASP A 23 12.42 -18.34 33.69
N ALA A 24 13.74 -18.20 33.86
CA ALA A 24 14.52 -17.12 33.24
C ALA A 24 14.52 -17.24 31.70
N ALA A 25 14.70 -18.46 31.19
CA ALA A 25 14.69 -18.74 29.75
C ALA A 25 13.33 -18.42 29.09
N LEU A 26 12.22 -18.77 29.75
CA LEU A 26 10.87 -18.43 29.28
C LEU A 26 10.64 -16.91 29.29
N THR A 27 11.06 -16.23 30.37
CA THR A 27 10.94 -14.77 30.53
C THR A 27 11.78 -14.02 29.50
N ASP A 28 13.03 -14.44 29.26
CA ASP A 28 13.91 -13.82 28.26
C ASP A 28 13.33 -13.93 26.85
N THR A 29 12.73 -15.07 26.51
CA THR A 29 12.03 -15.22 25.22
C THR A 29 10.80 -14.32 25.10
N LEU A 30 10.01 -14.15 26.17
CA LEU A 30 8.87 -13.24 26.14
C LEU A 30 9.30 -11.76 26.10
N LYS A 31 10.44 -11.42 26.73
CA LYS A 31 11.09 -10.11 26.59
C LYS A 31 11.52 -9.85 25.14
N ALA A 32 12.20 -10.81 24.51
CA ALA A 32 12.59 -10.73 23.11
C ALA A 32 11.38 -10.62 22.17
N PHE A 33 10.30 -11.37 22.44
CA PHE A 33 9.02 -11.24 21.73
C PHE A 33 8.51 -9.80 21.71
N THR A 34 8.58 -9.07 22.83
CA THR A 34 8.07 -7.70 22.88
C THR A 34 8.79 -6.74 21.92
N ARG A 35 9.94 -7.08 21.35
CA ARG A 35 10.64 -6.25 20.35
C ARG A 35 10.04 -6.35 18.95
N CYS A 36 9.24 -7.37 18.69
CA CYS A 36 8.61 -7.63 17.40
C CYS A 36 9.61 -7.77 16.23
N ASP A 37 10.76 -8.39 16.47
CA ASP A 37 11.76 -8.71 15.45
C ASP A 37 12.33 -10.11 15.60
N ALA A 38 13.38 -10.38 14.82
CA ALA A 38 14.04 -11.67 14.77
C ALA A 38 14.62 -12.14 16.11
N THR A 39 14.79 -11.25 17.09
CA THR A 39 15.34 -11.63 18.39
C THR A 39 14.45 -12.64 19.11
N PHE A 40 13.14 -12.63 18.88
CA PHE A 40 12.22 -13.65 19.38
C PHE A 40 12.61 -15.06 18.93
N PHE A 41 12.84 -15.25 17.62
CA PHE A 41 13.17 -16.55 17.05
C PHE A 41 14.57 -17.03 17.44
N SER A 42 15.52 -16.08 17.57
CA SER A 42 16.86 -16.42 18.10
C SER A 42 16.79 -16.81 19.58
N SER A 43 15.95 -16.14 20.39
CA SER A 43 15.76 -16.47 21.80
C SER A 43 15.07 -17.82 21.98
N LEU A 44 14.04 -18.11 21.17
CA LEU A 44 13.43 -19.45 21.11
C LEU A 44 14.47 -20.53 20.77
N ASN A 45 15.43 -20.22 19.89
CA ASN A 45 16.49 -21.16 19.54
C ASN A 45 17.44 -21.41 20.72
N SER A 46 17.91 -20.35 21.38
CA SER A 46 18.78 -20.43 22.55
C SER A 46 18.12 -21.12 23.75
N HIS A 47 16.79 -21.00 23.88
CA HIS A 47 16.00 -21.55 24.99
C HIS A 47 15.09 -22.71 24.56
N ARG A 48 15.46 -23.42 23.49
CA ARG A 48 14.60 -24.45 22.88
C ARG A 48 14.19 -25.53 23.87
N ASP A 49 15.13 -26.02 24.67
CA ASP A 49 14.88 -27.14 25.59
C ASP A 49 13.82 -26.80 26.63
N ALA A 50 13.75 -25.52 27.04
CA ALA A 50 12.70 -25.03 27.94
C ALA A 50 11.34 -24.89 27.25
N TRP A 51 11.31 -24.54 25.96
CA TRP A 51 10.06 -24.29 25.22
C TRP A 51 9.44 -25.53 24.57
N GLN A 52 10.23 -26.54 24.20
CA GLN A 52 9.75 -27.71 23.44
C GLN A 52 8.67 -28.54 24.19
N ALA A 53 8.63 -28.44 25.53
CA ALA A 53 7.63 -29.11 26.35
C ALA A 53 6.25 -28.44 26.30
N TYR A 54 6.18 -27.17 25.85
CA TYR A 54 5.00 -26.32 25.99
C TYR A 54 4.40 -25.86 24.66
N ALA A 55 5.15 -25.97 23.56
CA ALA A 55 4.72 -25.58 22.24
C ALA A 55 5.43 -26.42 21.16
N PRO A 56 4.79 -26.68 20.01
CA PRO A 56 5.43 -27.37 18.89
C PRO A 56 6.49 -26.46 18.27
N LEU A 57 7.76 -26.82 18.38
CA LEU A 57 8.85 -26.05 17.79
C LEU A 57 9.33 -26.66 16.48
N LYS A 58 9.64 -25.79 15.52
CA LYS A 58 10.49 -26.09 14.37
C LYS A 58 11.78 -25.30 14.48
N GLN A 59 12.83 -25.81 13.84
CA GLN A 59 14.14 -25.20 13.80
C GLN A 59 14.65 -25.14 12.36
N GLU A 60 15.30 -24.03 12.02
CA GLU A 60 16.20 -23.95 10.89
C GLU A 60 17.43 -23.10 11.27
N LYS A 61 18.63 -23.66 11.08
CA LYS A 61 19.92 -23.01 11.41
C LYS A 61 19.91 -22.44 12.84
N ASP A 62 20.06 -21.12 12.97
CA ASP A 62 20.20 -20.37 14.22
C ASP A 62 18.85 -19.88 14.79
N PHE A 63 17.73 -20.31 14.21
CA PHE A 63 16.39 -19.88 14.60
C PHE A 63 15.48 -21.06 14.93
N SER A 64 14.60 -20.84 15.90
CA SER A 64 13.47 -21.73 16.21
C SER A 64 12.18 -20.93 16.29
N TRP A 65 11.06 -21.54 15.95
CA TRP A 65 9.74 -20.90 15.99
C TRP A 65 8.65 -21.87 16.44
N ILE A 66 7.58 -21.32 17.01
CA ILE A 66 6.37 -22.08 17.33
C ILE A 66 5.62 -22.34 16.02
N ALA A 67 5.50 -23.61 15.64
CA ALA A 67 4.97 -24.01 14.35
C ALA A 67 3.44 -24.09 14.36
N VAL A 68 2.81 -23.34 13.45
CA VAL A 68 1.39 -23.49 13.11
C VAL A 68 1.25 -24.33 11.85
N VAL A 69 0.06 -24.89 11.61
CA VAL A 69 -0.19 -25.76 10.45
C VAL A 69 -0.17 -24.94 9.16
N ASN A 70 -0.89 -23.82 9.14
CA ASN A 70 -0.95 -22.92 8.00
C ASN A 70 -1.25 -21.48 8.43
N ARG A 71 -0.26 -20.59 8.30
CA ARG A 71 -0.40 -19.16 8.64
C ARG A 71 -1.35 -18.37 7.73
N ALA A 72 -1.71 -18.91 6.56
CA ALA A 72 -2.66 -18.28 5.65
C ALA A 72 -4.11 -18.72 5.89
N ASP A 73 -4.35 -19.70 6.77
CA ASP A 73 -5.68 -20.21 7.09
C ASP A 73 -6.03 -19.92 8.55
N ARG A 74 -7.01 -19.04 8.77
CA ARG A 74 -7.49 -18.64 10.11
C ARG A 74 -7.98 -19.79 10.99
N LYS A 75 -8.25 -20.97 10.42
CA LYS A 75 -8.63 -22.17 11.19
C LYS A 75 -7.44 -23.05 11.57
N ALA A 76 -6.27 -22.77 11.01
CA ALA A 76 -5.06 -23.60 11.12
C ALA A 76 -3.80 -22.78 11.46
N ASN A 77 -3.97 -21.50 11.81
CA ASN A 77 -2.90 -20.55 12.11
C ASN A 77 -2.58 -20.42 13.62
N ALA A 78 -3.08 -21.33 14.45
CA ALA A 78 -2.88 -21.29 15.90
C ALA A 78 -2.64 -22.69 16.50
N VAL A 79 -1.91 -22.72 17.63
CA VAL A 79 -1.60 -23.92 18.41
C VAL A 79 -1.72 -23.64 19.91
N PRO A 80 -2.12 -24.62 20.74
CA PRO A 80 -2.15 -24.45 22.18
C PRO A 80 -0.73 -24.27 22.74
N VAL A 81 -0.63 -23.51 23.83
CA VAL A 81 0.60 -23.33 24.62
C VAL A 81 0.30 -23.69 26.06
N SER A 82 1.15 -24.48 26.70
CA SER A 82 0.94 -25.01 28.06
C SER A 82 2.06 -24.63 29.04
N ALA A 83 2.78 -23.54 28.76
CA ALA A 83 3.85 -23.04 29.62
C ALA A 83 3.32 -22.63 31.01
N PRO A 84 4.14 -22.74 32.08
CA PRO A 84 3.81 -22.13 33.36
C PRO A 84 3.64 -20.59 33.18
N PRO A 85 2.94 -19.89 34.09
CA PRO A 85 2.80 -18.44 33.98
C PRO A 85 4.17 -17.74 33.92
N ILE A 86 4.40 -16.98 32.84
CA ILE A 86 5.67 -16.27 32.59
C ILE A 86 5.46 -14.80 32.94
N ALA A 87 6.20 -14.26 33.91
CA ALA A 87 6.00 -12.89 34.41
C ALA A 87 4.52 -12.59 34.79
N GLY A 88 3.80 -13.61 35.29
CA GLY A 88 2.37 -13.51 35.63
C GLY A 88 1.41 -13.58 34.43
N LEU A 89 1.91 -13.75 33.21
CA LEU A 89 1.10 -13.99 32.01
C LEU A 89 0.90 -15.49 31.80
N LYS A 90 -0.36 -15.93 31.83
CA LYS A 90 -0.73 -17.30 31.46
C LYS A 90 -1.02 -17.36 29.97
N LEU A 91 -0.10 -17.94 29.21
CA LEU A 91 -0.24 -18.15 27.78
C LEU A 91 -1.19 -19.33 27.52
N LEU A 92 -2.14 -19.17 26.59
CA LEU A 92 -3.17 -20.16 26.27
C LEU A 92 -2.92 -20.78 24.89
N SER A 93 -2.57 -19.94 23.92
CA SER A 93 -2.25 -20.35 22.56
C SER A 93 -1.27 -19.37 21.93
N TYR A 94 -0.64 -19.82 20.85
CA TYR A 94 0.15 -19.02 19.95
C TYR A 94 -0.51 -18.99 18.57
N ALA A 95 -0.52 -17.84 17.92
CA ALA A 95 -0.99 -17.65 16.56
C ALA A 95 0.10 -17.01 15.69
N ASP A 96 0.16 -17.40 14.42
CA ASP A 96 1.02 -16.82 13.37
C ASP A 96 0.20 -16.70 12.09
N GLU A 97 -0.05 -15.47 11.62
CA GLU A 97 -0.94 -15.16 10.49
C GLU A 97 -0.22 -14.33 9.44
N ALA A 98 -0.44 -14.65 8.16
CA ALA A 98 -0.01 -13.84 7.02
C ALA A 98 -1.22 -13.49 6.17
N THR A 99 -1.42 -12.19 5.89
CA THR A 99 -2.54 -11.68 5.09
C THR A 99 -2.05 -10.65 4.08
N ASP A 100 -2.51 -10.75 2.84
CA ASP A 100 -2.37 -9.71 1.81
C ASP A 100 -3.68 -8.93 1.72
N LEU A 101 -3.64 -7.63 2.07
CA LEU A 101 -4.78 -6.71 2.00
C LEU A 101 -4.72 -5.80 0.76
N GLY A 102 -3.94 -6.17 -0.26
CA GLY A 102 -3.80 -5.42 -1.51
C GLY A 102 -3.22 -4.03 -1.26
N ASN A 103 -3.99 -2.99 -1.60
CA ASN A 103 -3.55 -1.59 -1.46
C ASN A 103 -3.31 -1.16 0.00
N LEU A 104 -3.81 -1.92 0.97
CA LEU A 104 -3.55 -1.67 2.40
C LEU A 104 -2.21 -2.25 2.87
N GLY A 105 -1.55 -3.07 2.03
CA GLY A 105 -0.26 -3.68 2.29
C GLY A 105 -0.34 -5.13 2.77
N LEU A 106 0.82 -5.70 3.05
CA LEU A 106 1.00 -7.04 3.57
C LEU A 106 1.05 -7.00 5.10
N TYR A 107 0.50 -8.01 5.76
CA TYR A 107 0.41 -8.07 7.21
C TYR A 107 0.87 -9.44 7.72
N TYR A 108 1.88 -9.42 8.58
CA TYR A 108 2.45 -10.61 9.20
C TYR A 108 2.32 -10.49 10.71
N TYR A 109 1.42 -11.26 11.32
CA TYR A 109 1.15 -11.28 12.75
C TYR A 109 1.75 -12.50 13.41
N TRP A 110 2.25 -12.34 14.63
CA TRP A 110 2.58 -13.47 15.49
C TRP A 110 2.40 -13.07 16.96
N GLY A 111 1.92 -13.98 17.78
CA GLY A 111 1.60 -13.62 19.16
C GLY A 111 0.89 -14.68 19.95
N PHE A 112 0.51 -14.31 21.17
CA PHE A 112 -0.10 -15.21 22.14
C PHE A 112 -1.49 -14.72 22.52
N VAL A 113 -2.41 -15.67 22.69
CA VAL A 113 -3.61 -15.42 23.48
C VAL A 113 -3.25 -15.70 24.94
N VAL A 114 -3.63 -14.78 25.82
CA VAL A 114 -3.31 -14.82 27.25
C VAL A 114 -4.55 -14.63 28.10
N GLN A 115 -4.53 -15.19 29.31
CA GLN A 115 -5.58 -14.96 30.29
C GLN A 115 -5.47 -13.55 30.91
N GLY A 116 -6.59 -12.84 30.97
CA GLY A 116 -6.74 -11.50 31.53
C GLY A 116 -7.34 -10.51 30.52
N ASN A 117 -7.91 -9.42 31.03
CA ASN A 117 -8.32 -8.28 30.21
C ASN A 117 -7.11 -7.44 29.78
N ILE A 118 -7.31 -6.52 28.83
CA ILE A 118 -6.23 -5.74 28.20
C ILE A 118 -5.42 -4.90 29.20
N ASP A 119 -6.05 -4.39 30.27
CA ASP A 119 -5.39 -3.54 31.27
C ASP A 119 -4.46 -4.36 32.15
N GLU A 120 -4.93 -5.51 32.66
CA GLU A 120 -4.12 -6.44 33.43
C GLU A 120 -2.95 -7.00 32.64
N VAL A 121 -3.21 -7.35 31.37
CA VAL A 121 -2.21 -7.91 30.48
C VAL A 121 -1.15 -6.86 30.14
N ALA A 122 -1.54 -5.63 29.80
CA ALA A 122 -0.60 -4.54 29.53
C ALA A 122 0.27 -4.22 30.76
N GLN A 123 -0.31 -4.23 31.97
CA GLN A 123 0.44 -4.02 33.20
C GLN A 123 1.51 -5.09 33.44
N ARG A 124 1.20 -6.37 33.17
CA ARG A 124 2.15 -7.49 33.31
C ARG A 124 3.16 -7.55 32.18
N LEU A 125 2.80 -7.06 31.00
CA LEU A 125 3.69 -6.98 29.84
C LEU A 125 4.71 -5.83 29.99
N ALA A 126 4.33 -4.72 30.62
CA ALA A 126 5.17 -3.52 30.74
C ALA A 126 6.61 -3.78 31.24
N PRO A 127 6.87 -4.59 32.29
CA PRO A 127 8.23 -4.91 32.74
C PRO A 127 9.09 -5.67 31.72
N LEU A 128 8.47 -6.29 30.72
CA LEU A 128 9.15 -7.03 29.66
C LEU A 128 9.59 -6.13 28.49
N LEU A 129 9.13 -4.87 28.44
CA LEU A 129 9.52 -3.92 27.41
C LEU A 129 10.82 -3.19 27.78
N ASP A 130 11.69 -2.97 26.81
CA ASP A 130 12.87 -2.10 26.98
C ASP A 130 12.46 -0.64 27.26
N GLN A 131 11.30 -0.21 26.73
CA GLN A 131 10.73 1.13 26.94
C GLN A 131 9.22 1.04 27.21
N PRO A 132 8.81 0.77 28.47
CA PRO A 132 7.42 0.51 28.82
C PRO A 132 6.46 1.65 28.45
N ALA A 133 6.92 2.90 28.57
CA ALA A 133 6.14 4.10 28.23
C ALA A 133 5.75 4.20 26.75
N ARG A 134 6.37 3.42 25.85
CA ARG A 134 5.99 3.38 24.43
C ARG A 134 4.72 2.56 24.17
N LEU A 135 4.29 1.71 25.10
CA LEU A 135 3.03 0.98 25.01
C LEU A 135 1.90 1.91 25.46
N GLN A 136 1.22 2.53 24.50
CA GLN A 136 0.22 3.57 24.76
C GLN A 136 -1.18 2.98 24.81
N LYS A 137 -1.99 3.38 25.80
CA LYS A 137 -3.42 3.03 25.88
C LYS A 137 -4.19 3.80 24.80
N GLY A 138 -4.90 3.06 23.95
CA GLY A 138 -5.95 3.56 23.06
C GLY A 138 -7.34 3.18 23.59
N ASP A 139 -8.38 3.37 22.76
CA ASP A 139 -9.77 3.19 23.18
C ASP A 139 -10.08 1.73 23.56
N ASN A 140 -9.60 0.76 22.78
CA ASN A 140 -9.87 -0.67 22.97
C ASN A 140 -8.61 -1.55 22.92
N ALA A 141 -7.41 -0.96 23.01
CA ALA A 141 -6.16 -1.69 22.91
C ALA A 141 -4.99 -0.92 23.54
N TYR A 142 -3.88 -1.60 23.79
CA TYR A 142 -2.57 -0.97 24.01
C TYR A 142 -1.68 -1.17 22.80
N ILE A 143 -1.03 -0.10 22.34
CA ILE A 143 -0.30 -0.11 21.08
C ILE A 143 1.06 0.56 21.24
N ARG A 144 2.10 -0.12 20.77
CA ARG A 144 3.40 0.50 20.44
C ARG A 144 3.60 0.39 18.94
N SER A 145 3.81 1.51 18.27
CA SER A 145 4.01 1.55 16.81
C SER A 145 5.32 2.25 16.44
N GLU A 146 6.00 1.68 15.45
CA GLU A 146 7.25 2.19 14.88
C GLU A 146 7.20 2.13 13.36
N LEU A 147 7.56 3.24 12.69
CA LEU A 147 7.69 3.33 11.24
C LEU A 147 9.14 3.07 10.82
N LYS A 148 9.32 2.33 9.74
CA LYS A 148 10.63 2.21 9.08
C LYS A 148 10.92 3.48 8.29
N VAL A 149 11.98 4.19 8.67
CA VAL A 149 12.49 5.37 7.96
C VAL A 149 13.96 5.13 7.69
N ASP A 150 14.31 5.01 6.41
CA ASP A 150 15.62 4.51 5.96
C ASP A 150 15.96 3.20 6.68
N ASP A 151 17.12 3.13 7.34
CA ASP A 151 17.59 1.97 8.09
C ASP A 151 17.15 1.93 9.56
N ARG A 152 16.27 2.83 10.01
CA ARG A 152 15.90 2.96 11.43
C ARG A 152 14.40 2.79 11.69
N TRP A 153 14.09 2.31 12.89
CA TRP A 153 12.73 2.29 13.43
C TRP A 153 12.47 3.56 14.23
N GLN A 154 11.50 4.34 13.77
CA GLN A 154 11.09 5.58 14.43
C GLN A 154 9.77 5.36 15.15
N ALA A 155 9.74 5.61 16.46
CA ALA A 155 8.50 5.56 17.22
C ALA A 155 7.51 6.61 16.72
N ILE A 156 6.25 6.19 16.53
CA ILE A 156 5.15 7.08 16.16
C ILE A 156 4.01 6.96 17.16
N LYS A 157 3.13 7.96 17.17
CA LYS A 157 1.85 7.84 17.87
C LYS A 157 1.00 6.81 17.12
N PRO A 158 0.39 5.81 17.80
CA PRO A 158 -0.51 4.87 17.14
C PRO A 158 -1.58 5.59 16.34
N ARG A 159 -1.88 5.08 15.14
CA ARG A 159 -2.89 5.61 14.22
C ARG A 159 -3.99 4.56 13.99
N PRO A 160 -4.90 4.33 14.96
CA PRO A 160 -5.96 3.33 14.80
C PRO A 160 -6.78 3.59 13.53
N GLY A 161 -7.09 2.53 12.77
CA GLY A 161 -7.86 2.62 11.53
C GLY A 161 -7.10 3.16 10.32
N VAL A 162 -5.80 3.48 10.44
CA VAL A 162 -4.95 3.90 9.31
C VAL A 162 -4.01 2.76 8.94
N ALA A 163 -4.15 2.23 7.73
CA ALA A 163 -3.21 1.26 7.19
C ALA A 163 -1.93 1.96 6.66
N PRO A 164 -0.73 1.37 6.82
CA PRO A 164 0.50 1.88 6.23
C PRO A 164 0.49 1.84 4.68
N GLY A 165 -0.33 0.98 4.07
CA GLY A 165 -0.37 0.82 2.62
C GLY A 165 0.89 0.12 2.08
N THR A 166 1.15 0.26 0.79
CA THR A 166 2.28 -0.42 0.12
C THR A 166 3.60 0.35 0.18
N ARG A 167 3.62 1.53 0.79
CA ARG A 167 4.78 2.46 0.77
C ARG A 167 5.49 2.58 2.10
N GLU A 168 4.74 2.51 3.18
CA GLU A 168 5.27 2.57 4.53
C GLU A 168 5.42 1.15 5.07
N VAL A 169 6.44 0.92 5.89
CA VAL A 169 6.51 -0.28 6.71
C VAL A 169 6.38 0.11 8.17
N GLU A 170 5.45 -0.53 8.85
CA GLU A 170 5.19 -0.31 10.27
C GLU A 170 5.38 -1.63 11.02
N ARG A 171 5.94 -1.52 12.22
CA ARG A 171 6.02 -2.60 13.18
C ARG A 171 5.22 -2.24 14.43
N VAL A 172 4.37 -3.15 14.87
CA VAL A 172 3.41 -2.90 15.96
C VAL A 172 3.53 -3.99 17.02
N LEU A 173 3.51 -3.61 18.30
CA LEU A 173 3.15 -4.47 19.42
C LEU A 173 1.76 -4.06 19.90
N LEU A 174 0.83 -5.01 19.96
CA LEU A 174 -0.58 -4.79 20.23
C LEU A 174 -1.05 -5.68 21.38
N VAL A 175 -1.84 -5.11 22.29
CA VAL A 175 -2.65 -5.86 23.26
C VAL A 175 -4.11 -5.51 23.01
N GLU A 176 -4.90 -6.49 22.58
CA GLU A 176 -6.31 -6.31 22.20
C GLU A 176 -7.20 -7.40 22.82
N PRO A 177 -8.52 -7.19 22.94
CA PRO A 177 -9.43 -8.21 23.44
C PRO A 177 -9.44 -9.45 22.55
N GLU A 178 -9.46 -10.64 23.16
CA GLU A 178 -9.69 -11.91 22.46
C GLU A 178 -11.01 -12.53 22.96
N GLY A 179 -11.86 -12.96 22.02
CA GLY A 179 -13.17 -13.51 22.36
C GLY A 179 -14.17 -12.45 22.82
N THR A 180 -15.28 -12.91 23.41
CA THR A 180 -16.45 -12.05 23.73
C THR A 180 -16.70 -11.86 25.23
N ASP A 181 -15.99 -12.60 26.09
CA ASP A 181 -16.20 -12.59 27.54
C ASP A 181 -15.31 -11.60 28.31
N GLY A 182 -14.36 -10.96 27.62
CA GLY A 182 -13.42 -10.00 28.21
C GLY A 182 -12.39 -10.62 29.16
N THR A 183 -12.26 -11.95 29.18
CA THR A 183 -11.34 -12.68 30.08
C THR A 183 -10.02 -13.06 29.42
N GLN A 184 -9.89 -12.81 28.12
CA GLN A 184 -8.71 -13.11 27.33
C GLN A 184 -8.30 -11.88 26.51
N SER A 185 -7.00 -11.77 26.31
CA SER A 185 -6.41 -10.76 25.44
C SER A 185 -5.44 -11.41 24.49
N ARG A 186 -5.26 -10.83 23.32
CA ARG A 186 -4.21 -11.18 22.37
C ARG A 186 -3.07 -10.19 22.52
N ILE A 187 -1.86 -10.70 22.71
CA ILE A 187 -0.62 -9.93 22.59
C ILE A 187 0.02 -10.31 21.27
N SER A 188 0.04 -9.40 20.31
CA SER A 188 0.56 -9.66 18.96
C SER A 188 1.65 -8.67 18.57
N CYS A 189 2.65 -9.19 17.88
CA CYS A 189 3.52 -8.43 17.03
C CYS A 189 2.98 -8.43 15.61
N SER A 190 3.11 -7.31 14.92
CA SER A 190 2.78 -7.17 13.50
C SER A 190 3.93 -6.50 12.76
N LEU A 191 4.27 -7.03 11.60
CA LEU A 191 5.05 -6.36 10.55
C LEU A 191 4.10 -6.13 9.38
N GLN A 192 3.84 -4.86 9.07
CA GLN A 192 2.74 -4.48 8.17
C GLN A 192 3.11 -3.39 7.17
N GLY A 193 2.49 -3.42 5.98
CA GLY A 193 2.60 -2.44 4.92
C GLY A 193 3.41 -2.89 3.71
N GLY A 194 4.30 -2.04 3.21
CA GLY A 194 5.20 -2.26 2.07
C GLY A 194 6.37 -3.21 2.36
N VAL A 195 6.10 -4.34 3.02
CA VAL A 195 7.13 -5.29 3.45
C VAL A 195 7.74 -5.99 2.24
N ASP A 196 9.03 -5.82 2.02
CA ASP A 196 9.77 -6.52 0.96
C ASP A 196 10.38 -7.85 1.45
N ALA A 197 10.87 -8.65 0.51
CA ALA A 197 11.46 -9.97 0.79
C ALA A 197 12.71 -9.90 1.69
N ALA A 198 13.55 -8.87 1.54
CA ALA A 198 14.78 -8.73 2.32
C ALA A 198 14.47 -8.38 3.77
N LEU A 199 13.54 -7.44 3.98
CA LEU A 199 13.06 -7.05 5.30
C LEU A 199 12.35 -8.21 6.00
N LEU A 200 11.52 -8.96 5.26
CA LEU A 200 10.85 -10.14 5.80
C LEU A 200 11.85 -11.22 6.20
N ALA A 201 12.85 -11.51 5.37
CA ALA A 201 13.92 -12.46 5.70
C ALA A 201 14.68 -12.06 6.97
N TRP A 202 14.88 -10.75 7.18
CA TRP A 202 15.60 -10.24 8.33
C TRP A 202 14.79 -10.29 9.63
N LEU A 203 13.47 -10.05 9.59
CA LEU A 203 12.63 -9.93 10.78
C LEU A 203 11.81 -11.18 11.10
N ARG A 204 11.53 -11.99 10.09
CA ARG A 204 10.70 -13.21 10.13
C ARG A 204 11.46 -14.40 9.53
N PRO A 205 12.57 -14.83 10.16
CA PRO A 205 13.35 -15.98 9.70
C PRO A 205 12.59 -17.31 9.75
N ASP A 206 11.40 -17.33 10.37
CA ASP A 206 10.46 -18.45 10.39
C ASP A 206 9.62 -18.58 9.10
N ILE A 207 9.68 -17.60 8.21
CA ILE A 207 9.01 -17.62 6.91
C ILE A 207 10.01 -18.08 5.84
N ALA A 208 9.64 -19.12 5.09
CA ALA A 208 10.49 -19.66 4.04
C ALA A 208 10.56 -18.69 2.84
N PRO A 209 11.69 -18.60 2.12
CA PRO A 209 11.82 -17.69 0.98
C PRO A 209 10.80 -17.89 -0.14
N VAL A 210 10.25 -19.10 -0.28
CA VAL A 210 9.18 -19.38 -1.24
C VAL A 210 7.88 -18.62 -0.94
N ASP A 211 7.68 -18.26 0.33
CA ASP A 211 6.51 -17.53 0.84
C ASP A 211 6.76 -16.01 0.94
N TYR A 212 7.93 -15.52 0.50
CA TYR A 212 8.22 -14.10 0.51
C TYR A 212 7.39 -13.34 -0.53
N PRO A 213 7.03 -12.08 -0.23
CA PRO A 213 6.38 -11.24 -1.21
C PRO A 213 7.33 -11.06 -2.39
N ARG A 214 6.84 -11.40 -3.58
CA ARG A 214 7.60 -11.18 -4.80
C ARG A 214 7.47 -9.71 -5.17
N THR A 215 8.59 -9.03 -5.33
CA THR A 215 8.61 -7.67 -5.89
C THR A 215 7.94 -7.71 -7.25
N VAL A 216 6.70 -7.20 -7.34
CA VAL A 216 6.05 -6.99 -8.62
C VAL A 216 6.73 -5.77 -9.21
N VAL A 217 7.56 -5.96 -10.24
CA VAL A 217 8.13 -4.85 -10.99
C VAL A 217 6.95 -4.10 -11.60
N GLU A 218 6.68 -2.90 -11.09
CA GLU A 218 5.66 -2.05 -11.69
C GLU A 218 6.06 -1.75 -13.14
N PRO A 219 5.19 -2.02 -14.12
CA PRO A 219 5.51 -1.65 -15.49
C PRO A 219 5.68 -0.14 -15.60
N SER A 220 6.71 0.28 -16.35
CA SER A 220 6.72 1.62 -16.90
C SER A 220 5.54 1.76 -17.86
N ILE A 221 4.87 2.91 -17.86
CA ILE A 221 3.82 3.16 -18.86
C ILE A 221 4.37 3.02 -20.27
N ASN A 222 5.66 3.32 -20.49
CA ASN A 222 6.31 3.25 -21.80
C ASN A 222 6.51 1.82 -22.31
N ASP A 223 6.61 0.84 -21.41
CA ASP A 223 6.83 -0.57 -21.77
C ASP A 223 5.53 -1.27 -22.19
N VAL A 224 4.37 -0.66 -21.90
CA VAL A 224 3.06 -1.20 -22.27
C VAL A 224 2.65 -0.68 -23.65
N ALA A 225 2.75 -1.53 -24.67
CA ALA A 225 2.38 -1.18 -26.04
C ALA A 225 0.85 -1.07 -26.24
N VAL A 226 0.42 -0.03 -26.97
CA VAL A 226 -0.97 0.09 -27.44
C VAL A 226 -1.19 -0.85 -28.63
N PRO A 227 -2.32 -1.60 -28.68
CA PRO A 227 -2.60 -2.47 -29.81
C PRO A 227 -2.58 -1.72 -31.15
N ALA A 228 -1.96 -2.32 -32.17
CA ALA A 228 -1.88 -1.71 -33.50
C ALA A 228 -3.28 -1.44 -34.11
N SER A 229 -4.26 -2.30 -33.81
CA SER A 229 -5.66 -2.12 -34.22
C SER A 229 -6.31 -0.85 -33.65
N VAL A 230 -5.91 -0.43 -32.44
CA VAL A 230 -6.35 0.83 -31.83
C VAL A 230 -5.64 1.99 -32.54
N LEU A 231 -4.32 1.89 -32.72
CA LEU A 231 -3.52 2.95 -33.35
C LEU A 231 -3.98 3.25 -34.80
N GLN A 232 -4.32 2.24 -35.58
CA GLN A 232 -4.80 2.39 -36.96
C GLN A 232 -6.12 3.18 -37.06
N ARG A 233 -6.93 3.21 -36.00
CA ARG A 233 -8.21 3.96 -36.00
C ARG A 233 -8.04 5.44 -35.68
N LEU A 234 -6.86 5.85 -35.17
CA LEU A 234 -6.58 7.22 -34.74
C LEU A 234 -6.07 8.12 -35.88
N ASP A 235 -6.12 7.67 -37.13
CA ASP A 235 -5.69 8.47 -38.27
C ASP A 235 -6.68 9.63 -38.53
N SER A 236 -6.38 10.79 -37.95
CA SER A 236 -7.15 12.01 -38.13
C SER A 236 -6.22 13.21 -38.21
N ALA A 237 -6.31 13.95 -39.31
CA ALA A 237 -5.59 15.21 -39.49
C ALA A 237 -6.05 16.29 -38.49
N LEU A 238 -7.29 16.22 -37.99
CA LEU A 238 -7.84 17.19 -37.04
C LEU A 238 -7.20 17.10 -35.66
N LEU A 239 -6.75 15.91 -35.27
CA LEU A 239 -6.26 15.63 -33.92
C LEU A 239 -4.73 15.57 -33.84
N GLN A 240 -4.03 16.00 -34.89
CA GLN A 240 -2.57 16.02 -34.90
C GLN A 240 -2.03 17.16 -34.02
N PRO A 241 -1.06 16.87 -33.13
CA PRO A 241 -0.40 17.91 -32.38
C PRO A 241 0.48 18.77 -33.29
N LYS A 242 0.54 20.08 -33.00
CA LYS A 242 1.30 21.08 -33.76
C LYS A 242 2.40 21.74 -32.92
N PHE A 243 2.93 20.99 -31.97
CA PHE A 243 3.99 21.39 -31.05
C PHE A 243 4.84 20.17 -30.68
N LYS A 244 6.06 20.39 -30.17
CA LYS A 244 6.93 19.35 -29.61
C LYS A 244 6.66 19.13 -28.13
N THR A 245 6.66 20.22 -27.36
CA THR A 245 6.30 20.19 -25.94
C THR A 245 5.36 21.33 -25.60
N LEU A 246 4.46 21.06 -24.65
CA LEU A 246 3.53 22.02 -24.08
C LEU A 246 3.50 21.80 -22.58
N SER A 247 3.71 22.83 -21.79
CA SER A 247 3.55 22.77 -20.33
C SER A 247 2.61 23.87 -19.86
N TYR A 248 1.73 23.55 -18.91
CA TYR A 248 0.90 24.54 -18.26
C TYR A 248 0.62 24.19 -16.81
N THR A 249 0.30 25.21 -16.03
CA THR A 249 -0.20 25.06 -14.66
C THR A 249 -1.59 25.65 -14.56
N TYR A 250 -2.49 24.98 -13.84
CA TYR A 250 -3.81 25.51 -13.53
C TYR A 250 -4.15 25.39 -12.05
N LEU A 251 -5.06 26.25 -11.60
CA LEU A 251 -5.75 26.15 -10.31
C LEU A 251 -7.17 25.63 -10.54
N SER A 252 -7.59 24.65 -9.74
CA SER A 252 -8.94 24.08 -9.79
C SER A 252 -9.84 24.75 -8.76
N LYS A 253 -10.67 25.71 -9.20
CA LYS A 253 -11.66 26.38 -8.36
C LYS A 253 -12.88 25.51 -8.16
N LYS A 254 -12.99 24.89 -6.99
CA LYS A 254 -14.06 23.94 -6.66
C LYS A 254 -15.25 24.66 -6.03
N SER A 255 -16.45 24.23 -6.40
CA SER A 255 -17.72 24.80 -5.91
C SER A 255 -17.96 24.59 -4.41
N ASP A 256 -17.25 23.67 -3.77
CA ASP A 256 -17.37 23.35 -2.35
C ASP A 256 -16.51 24.25 -1.44
N GLY A 257 -15.75 25.18 -2.02
CA GLY A 257 -14.89 26.11 -1.28
C GLY A 257 -13.60 25.48 -0.74
N SER A 258 -13.25 24.25 -1.16
CA SER A 258 -11.96 23.64 -0.82
C SER A 258 -10.80 24.40 -1.49
N ASN A 259 -9.62 24.33 -0.86
CA ASN A 259 -8.45 25.08 -1.30
C ASN A 259 -8.05 24.74 -2.75
N ASP A 260 -7.72 25.79 -3.52
CA ASP A 260 -7.16 25.67 -4.86
C ASP A 260 -5.74 25.07 -4.78
N THR A 261 -5.56 23.88 -5.32
CA THR A 261 -4.23 23.25 -5.47
C THR A 261 -3.73 23.40 -6.90
N PRO A 262 -2.49 23.85 -7.12
CA PRO A 262 -1.92 23.93 -8.46
C PRO A 262 -1.64 22.52 -9.01
N THR A 263 -2.06 22.29 -10.25
CA THR A 263 -1.70 21.09 -11.01
C THR A 263 -0.87 21.51 -12.21
N THR A 264 0.28 20.86 -12.40
CA THR A 264 1.13 21.09 -13.58
C THR A 264 0.96 19.95 -14.56
N VAL A 265 0.74 20.28 -15.83
CA VAL A 265 0.57 19.32 -16.91
C VAL A 265 1.64 19.56 -17.97
N THR A 266 2.32 18.51 -18.37
CA THR A 266 3.28 18.55 -19.48
C THR A 266 2.90 17.54 -20.54
N PHE A 267 2.93 17.97 -21.79
CA PHE A 267 2.74 17.16 -22.98
C PHE A 267 4.03 17.11 -23.80
N THR A 268 4.36 15.93 -24.30
CA THR A 268 5.39 15.71 -25.32
C THR A 268 4.77 15.01 -26.52
N ALA A 269 4.89 15.60 -27.70
CA ALA A 269 4.36 15.02 -28.93
C ALA A 269 5.27 13.92 -29.48
N VAL A 270 4.68 12.78 -29.83
CA VAL A 270 5.36 11.64 -30.44
C VAL A 270 4.47 11.15 -31.60
N GLY A 271 4.79 11.60 -32.80
CA GLY A 271 3.91 11.42 -33.96
C GLY A 271 2.56 12.11 -33.74
N GLY A 272 1.47 11.39 -33.99
CA GLY A 272 0.10 11.90 -33.78
C GLY A 272 -0.42 11.80 -32.35
N LEU A 273 0.42 11.41 -31.38
CA LEU A 273 0.05 11.18 -29.99
C LEU A 273 0.79 12.12 -29.04
N LEU A 274 0.28 12.20 -27.82
CA LEU A 274 0.81 13.02 -26.74
C LEU A 274 1.08 12.16 -25.50
N ASN A 275 2.33 12.14 -25.06
CA ASN A 275 2.69 11.72 -23.70
C ASN A 275 2.33 12.86 -22.75
N LYS A 276 1.40 12.61 -21.83
CA LYS A 276 0.92 13.56 -20.84
C LYS A 276 1.42 13.15 -19.46
N ASN A 277 1.93 14.11 -18.69
CA ASN A 277 2.22 13.95 -17.27
C ASN A 277 1.47 15.03 -16.48
N GLU A 278 0.59 14.61 -15.55
CA GLU A 278 -0.23 15.48 -14.70
C GLU A 278 0.25 15.35 -13.25
N VAL A 279 0.93 16.37 -12.73
CA VAL A 279 1.51 16.38 -11.39
C VAL A 279 0.59 17.14 -10.43
N TYR A 280 0.02 16.42 -9.45
CA TYR A 280 -0.86 16.97 -8.42
C TYR A 280 -0.13 17.26 -7.10
N SER A 281 0.93 16.49 -6.81
CA SER A 281 1.84 16.70 -5.68
C SER A 281 3.16 15.98 -5.93
N ASP A 282 4.13 16.16 -5.03
CA ASP A 282 5.43 15.44 -5.05
C ASP A 282 5.28 13.92 -5.01
N THR A 283 4.15 13.43 -4.48
CA THR A 283 3.90 12.01 -4.25
C THR A 283 2.82 11.42 -5.16
N PHE A 284 2.10 12.25 -5.92
CA PHE A 284 1.03 11.79 -6.80
C PHE A 284 1.03 12.52 -8.16
N HIS A 285 1.20 11.75 -9.21
CA HIS A 285 1.06 12.20 -10.59
C HIS A 285 0.45 11.11 -11.47
N VAL A 286 -0.10 11.51 -12.62
CA VAL A 286 -0.73 10.61 -13.58
C VAL A 286 -0.06 10.76 -14.92
N GLU A 287 0.47 9.65 -15.43
CA GLU A 287 0.99 9.57 -16.79
C GLU A 287 -0.10 9.04 -17.72
N ARG A 288 -0.20 9.60 -18.92
CA ARG A 288 -1.13 9.13 -19.95
C ARG A 288 -0.50 9.18 -21.34
N LEU A 289 -0.97 8.30 -22.21
CA LEU A 289 -0.82 8.46 -23.65
C LEU A 289 -2.20 8.78 -24.23
N VAL A 290 -2.30 9.92 -24.90
CA VAL A 290 -3.57 10.46 -25.41
C VAL A 290 -3.44 10.97 -26.85
N GLN A 291 -4.56 11.12 -27.54
CA GLN A 291 -4.64 11.89 -28.79
C GLN A 291 -5.43 13.17 -28.54
N ALA A 292 -4.80 14.33 -28.84
CA ALA A 292 -5.34 15.67 -28.63
C ALA A 292 -5.91 15.97 -27.22
N ASP A 293 -5.52 15.18 -26.20
CA ASP A 293 -6.12 15.15 -24.85
C ASP A 293 -7.65 14.90 -24.85
N LEU A 294 -8.18 14.26 -25.90
CA LEU A 294 -9.59 13.87 -26.03
C LEU A 294 -9.78 12.36 -25.94
N ILE A 295 -8.86 11.57 -26.51
CA ILE A 295 -8.94 10.11 -26.55
C ILE A 295 -7.78 9.54 -25.73
N GLN A 296 -8.08 8.73 -24.72
CA GLN A 296 -7.07 8.08 -23.89
C GLN A 296 -6.74 6.68 -24.42
N LEU A 297 -5.44 6.39 -24.53
CA LEU A 297 -4.94 5.08 -24.97
C LEU A 297 -4.37 4.26 -23.83
N LYS A 298 -3.71 4.92 -22.88
CA LYS A 298 -3.28 4.30 -21.62
C LYS A 298 -3.08 5.34 -20.53
N SER A 299 -3.15 4.91 -19.28
CA SER A 299 -2.82 5.72 -18.11
C SER A 299 -2.19 4.91 -17.00
N LYS A 300 -1.31 5.55 -16.23
CA LYS A 300 -0.74 5.01 -14.99
C LYS A 300 -0.88 6.06 -13.89
N MET A 301 -1.38 5.64 -12.74
CA MET A 301 -1.38 6.45 -11.52
C MET A 301 -0.10 6.14 -10.74
N ASN A 302 0.76 7.13 -10.56
CA ASN A 302 1.97 7.01 -9.77
C ASN A 302 1.76 7.76 -8.47
N GLY A 303 1.77 7.06 -7.34
CA GLY A 303 1.34 7.68 -6.08
C GLY A 303 0.40 6.84 -5.25
N VAL A 304 -0.46 6.12 -5.96
CA VAL A 304 -1.64 5.47 -5.44
C VAL A 304 -2.00 4.30 -6.36
N GLY A 305 -2.74 3.33 -5.83
CA GLY A 305 -3.12 2.13 -6.58
C GLY A 305 -2.02 1.07 -6.56
N ASP A 306 -2.11 0.13 -7.50
CA ASP A 306 -1.32 -1.09 -7.54
C ASP A 306 -0.26 -1.11 -8.66
N GLY A 307 0.05 0.08 -9.20
CA GLY A 307 1.09 0.27 -10.22
C GLY A 307 0.73 -0.27 -11.61
N GLN A 308 -0.50 -0.76 -11.83
CA GLN A 308 -0.95 -1.26 -13.13
C GLN A 308 -1.12 -0.11 -14.14
N VAL A 309 -0.93 -0.43 -15.42
CA VAL A 309 -1.27 0.46 -16.53
C VAL A 309 -2.65 0.09 -17.04
N LEU A 310 -3.58 1.05 -16.99
CA LEU A 310 -4.87 0.91 -17.65
C LEU A 310 -4.67 1.14 -19.16
N LEU A 311 -4.97 0.13 -19.98
CA LEU A 311 -4.68 0.11 -21.42
C LEU A 311 -5.96 -0.06 -22.24
N THR A 312 -6.18 0.81 -23.22
CA THR A 312 -7.21 0.65 -24.24
C THR A 312 -6.88 -0.55 -25.14
N ARG A 313 -7.73 -1.58 -25.08
CA ARG A 313 -7.62 -2.81 -25.88
C ARG A 313 -8.35 -2.69 -27.21
N GLU A 314 -9.51 -2.04 -27.19
CA GLU A 314 -10.36 -1.82 -28.34
C GLU A 314 -10.91 -0.40 -28.31
N ALA A 315 -11.12 0.17 -29.50
CA ALA A 315 -11.64 1.51 -29.64
C ALA A 315 -12.58 1.59 -30.84
N GLU A 316 -13.78 2.14 -30.63
CA GLU A 316 -14.69 2.56 -31.68
C GLU A 316 -14.71 4.09 -31.72
N LEU A 317 -14.32 4.66 -32.85
CA LEU A 317 -14.12 6.10 -33.00
C LEU A 317 -15.05 6.64 -34.09
N ASN A 318 -15.69 7.76 -33.78
CA ASN A 318 -16.38 8.60 -34.75
C ASN A 318 -15.78 10.00 -34.64
N ILE A 319 -14.82 10.28 -35.51
CA ILE A 319 -14.12 11.57 -35.55
C ILE A 319 -14.71 12.36 -36.73
N PRO A 320 -15.21 13.58 -36.53
CA PRO A 320 -15.74 14.38 -37.62
C PRO A 320 -14.62 14.72 -38.62
N SER A 321 -14.97 14.97 -39.89
CA SER A 321 -14.00 15.38 -40.92
C SER A 321 -13.61 16.87 -40.82
N SER A 322 -14.35 17.65 -40.03
CA SER A 322 -14.10 19.06 -39.77
C SER A 322 -14.60 19.46 -38.39
N TRP A 323 -14.21 20.64 -37.89
CA TRP A 323 -14.79 21.22 -36.69
C TRP A 323 -16.00 22.10 -37.03
N THR A 324 -17.07 21.48 -37.53
CA THR A 324 -18.33 22.17 -37.83
C THR A 324 -19.26 22.14 -36.60
N PRO A 325 -19.82 23.28 -36.16
CA PRO A 325 -20.72 23.31 -35.01
C PRO A 325 -21.89 22.32 -35.14
N GLY A 326 -22.20 21.62 -34.05
CA GLY A 326 -23.24 20.61 -34.00
C GLY A 326 -22.79 19.19 -34.35
N GLN A 327 -21.62 19.01 -34.97
CA GLN A 327 -21.00 17.69 -35.12
C GLN A 327 -20.55 17.13 -33.77
N THR A 328 -20.37 15.82 -33.69
CA THR A 328 -19.95 15.13 -32.47
C THR A 328 -18.74 14.27 -32.78
N LEU A 329 -17.71 14.40 -31.95
CA LEU A 329 -16.63 13.42 -31.83
C LEU A 329 -17.03 12.42 -30.75
N SER A 330 -16.94 11.11 -31.00
CA SER A 330 -17.14 10.11 -29.95
C SER A 330 -16.09 9.01 -30.00
N ALA A 331 -15.74 8.49 -28.83
CA ALA A 331 -14.87 7.34 -28.67
C ALA A 331 -15.43 6.41 -27.59
N ASN A 332 -15.71 5.15 -27.95
CA ASN A 332 -16.01 4.08 -27.01
C ASN A 332 -14.75 3.23 -26.86
N LEU A 333 -14.30 3.04 -25.63
CA LEU A 333 -13.01 2.42 -25.31
C LEU A 333 -13.23 1.28 -24.33
N HIS A 334 -12.80 0.09 -24.72
CA HIS A 334 -12.71 -1.06 -23.84
C HIS A 334 -11.28 -1.16 -23.32
N MET A 335 -11.11 -1.02 -22.01
CA MET A 335 -9.82 -0.90 -21.34
C MET A 335 -9.59 -2.03 -20.33
N ALA A 336 -8.33 -2.42 -20.12
CA ALA A 336 -7.96 -3.41 -19.11
C ALA A 336 -6.62 -3.08 -18.46
N ASN A 337 -6.45 -3.49 -17.21
CA ASN A 337 -5.20 -3.30 -16.47
C ASN A 337 -4.09 -4.23 -16.99
N VAL A 338 -2.85 -3.74 -16.92
CA VAL A 338 -1.64 -4.45 -17.35
C VAL A 338 -0.53 -4.26 -16.31
N PRO A 339 0.05 -5.34 -15.74
CA PRO A 339 -0.40 -6.73 -15.89
C PRO A 339 -1.79 -6.92 -15.25
N GLY A 340 -2.67 -7.67 -15.90
CA GLY A 340 -4.00 -7.94 -15.36
C GLY A 340 -3.95 -8.95 -14.21
N LYS A 341 -4.83 -8.80 -13.24
CA LYS A 341 -5.07 -9.74 -12.12
C LYS A 341 -6.38 -10.50 -12.34
N PRO A 342 -6.55 -11.70 -11.73
CA PRO A 342 -7.80 -12.46 -11.81
C PRO A 342 -9.04 -11.71 -11.31
N THR A 343 -8.86 -10.74 -10.42
CA THR A 343 -9.93 -9.91 -9.85
C THR A 343 -10.23 -8.66 -10.67
N ASP A 344 -9.43 -8.36 -11.70
CA ASP A 344 -9.61 -7.16 -12.50
C ASP A 344 -10.82 -7.30 -13.41
N THR A 345 -11.68 -6.29 -13.40
CA THR A 345 -12.80 -6.19 -14.35
C THR A 345 -12.43 -5.21 -15.45
N PRO A 346 -12.61 -5.56 -16.74
CA PRO A 346 -12.42 -4.61 -17.82
C PRO A 346 -13.30 -3.37 -17.65
N LEU A 347 -12.77 -2.22 -18.04
CA LEU A 347 -13.45 -0.93 -17.96
C LEU A 347 -13.96 -0.52 -19.32
N GLU A 348 -15.27 -0.30 -19.42
CA GLU A 348 -15.89 0.38 -20.55
C GLU A 348 -15.98 1.88 -20.25
N THR A 349 -15.42 2.70 -21.12
CA THR A 349 -15.56 4.16 -21.05
C THR A 349 -15.93 4.72 -22.40
N SER A 350 -16.84 5.68 -22.42
CA SER A 350 -17.16 6.46 -23.61
C SER A 350 -16.89 7.93 -23.37
N VAL A 351 -16.41 8.64 -24.38
CA VAL A 351 -16.35 10.09 -24.42
C VAL A 351 -17.10 10.57 -25.66
N SER A 352 -17.94 11.58 -25.48
CA SER A 352 -18.71 12.21 -26.56
C SER A 352 -18.60 13.72 -26.44
N CYS A 353 -18.00 14.38 -27.44
CA CYS A 353 -17.74 15.81 -27.48
C CYS A 353 -18.51 16.48 -28.60
N LYS A 354 -19.48 17.32 -28.26
CA LYS A 354 -20.22 18.14 -29.21
C LYS A 354 -19.43 19.39 -29.57
N VAL A 355 -19.28 19.63 -30.87
CA VAL A 355 -18.57 20.79 -31.43
C VAL A 355 -19.45 22.05 -31.30
N GLY A 356 -18.92 23.06 -30.64
CA GLY A 356 -19.54 24.36 -30.42
C GLY A 356 -18.98 25.46 -31.33
N GLN A 357 -19.13 26.70 -30.88
CA GLN A 357 -18.66 27.88 -31.60
C GLN A 357 -17.14 28.08 -31.45
N ARG A 358 -16.55 28.74 -32.44
CA ARG A 358 -15.18 29.25 -32.36
C ARG A 358 -15.10 30.51 -31.51
N PHE A 359 -13.98 30.70 -30.84
CA PHE A 359 -13.65 31.89 -30.07
C PHE A 359 -12.14 32.10 -30.03
N PRO A 360 -11.64 33.32 -29.80
CA PRO A 360 -10.19 33.57 -29.76
C PRO A 360 -9.48 32.76 -28.68
N ALA A 361 -8.41 32.03 -29.02
CA ALA A 361 -7.68 31.18 -28.08
C ALA A 361 -7.07 31.95 -26.90
N ARG A 362 -6.74 33.24 -27.11
CA ARG A 362 -6.29 34.17 -26.06
C ARG A 362 -7.26 34.33 -24.88
N GLN A 363 -8.54 33.95 -25.04
CA GLN A 363 -9.50 33.94 -23.95
C GLN A 363 -9.28 32.77 -22.98
N VAL A 364 -8.61 31.69 -23.41
CA VAL A 364 -8.20 30.57 -22.54
C VAL A 364 -6.94 30.96 -21.75
N PHE A 365 -5.92 31.49 -22.45
CA PHE A 365 -4.71 32.01 -21.84
C PHE A 365 -4.06 33.05 -22.77
N ALA A 366 -3.54 34.15 -22.21
CA ALA A 366 -3.17 35.33 -22.99
C ALA A 366 -2.09 35.11 -24.07
N SER A 367 -1.18 34.14 -23.88
CA SER A 367 -0.11 33.83 -24.85
C SER A 367 -0.57 32.94 -26.01
N LEU A 368 -1.79 32.39 -25.97
CA LEU A 368 -2.31 31.53 -27.03
C LEU A 368 -2.71 32.34 -28.26
N THR A 369 -2.30 31.84 -29.44
CA THR A 369 -2.61 32.41 -30.75
C THR A 369 -3.75 31.67 -31.44
N GLY A 370 -4.34 32.31 -32.44
CA GLY A 370 -5.38 31.72 -33.29
C GLY A 370 -6.73 31.55 -32.58
N ASP A 371 -7.50 30.60 -33.08
CA ASP A 371 -8.84 30.29 -32.61
C ASP A 371 -8.87 29.00 -31.76
N ALA A 372 -9.83 28.96 -30.86
CA ALA A 372 -10.22 27.81 -30.08
C ALA A 372 -11.66 27.43 -30.42
N ILE A 373 -11.96 26.14 -30.39
CA ILE A 373 -13.30 25.62 -30.58
C ILE A 373 -13.82 25.11 -29.24
N LYS A 374 -15.03 25.55 -28.88
CA LYS A 374 -15.68 25.06 -27.67
C LYS A 374 -16.14 23.61 -27.89
N LEU A 375 -15.77 22.71 -27.00
CA LEU A 375 -16.23 21.32 -26.97
C LEU A 375 -17.00 21.08 -25.67
N GLU A 376 -18.22 20.59 -25.78
CA GLU A 376 -18.99 20.11 -24.62
C GLU A 376 -18.93 18.58 -24.62
N CYS A 377 -18.20 18.02 -23.66
CA CYS A 377 -17.89 16.60 -23.61
C CYS A 377 -18.58 15.90 -22.44
N GLU A 378 -19.09 14.70 -22.67
CA GLU A 378 -19.65 13.81 -21.66
C GLU A 378 -18.79 12.54 -21.57
N GLN A 379 -18.47 12.11 -20.36
CA GLN A 379 -17.72 10.87 -20.06
C GLN A 379 -18.21 10.28 -18.73
N GLY A 380 -19.04 9.24 -18.79
CA GLY A 380 -19.72 8.70 -17.62
C GLY A 380 -20.54 9.77 -16.88
N ASP A 381 -20.31 9.93 -15.59
CA ASP A 381 -20.97 10.95 -14.75
C ASP A 381 -20.37 12.37 -14.88
N TYR A 382 -19.32 12.53 -15.68
CA TYR A 382 -18.63 13.81 -15.85
C TYR A 382 -19.08 14.51 -17.13
N LYS A 383 -19.39 15.80 -16.98
CA LYS A 383 -19.53 16.74 -18.10
C LYS A 383 -18.37 17.72 -18.06
N THR A 384 -17.71 17.94 -19.17
CA THR A 384 -16.58 18.87 -19.27
C THR A 384 -16.81 19.87 -20.39
N SER A 385 -16.51 21.14 -20.12
CA SER A 385 -16.38 22.16 -21.15
C SER A 385 -14.90 22.31 -21.48
N ARG A 386 -14.53 22.17 -22.76
CA ARG A 386 -13.14 22.20 -23.21
C ARG A 386 -12.95 23.20 -24.35
N ALA A 387 -11.71 23.64 -24.53
CA ALA A 387 -11.27 24.48 -25.63
C ALA A 387 -10.27 23.70 -26.49
N PHE A 388 -10.65 23.34 -27.71
CA PHE A 388 -9.71 22.78 -28.68
C PHE A 388 -8.94 23.92 -29.36
N ILE A 389 -7.64 24.03 -29.08
CA ILE A 389 -6.78 25.09 -29.60
C ILE A 389 -6.30 24.69 -31.00
N GLU A 390 -6.81 25.33 -32.04
CA GLU A 390 -6.57 24.91 -33.43
C GLU A 390 -5.09 24.99 -33.83
N ASP A 391 -4.38 26.01 -33.33
CA ASP A 391 -2.95 26.24 -33.58
C ASP A 391 -2.04 25.19 -32.91
N LEU A 392 -2.53 24.50 -31.88
CA LEU A 392 -1.77 23.50 -31.12
C LEU A 392 -2.25 22.07 -31.39
N GLY A 393 -3.49 21.88 -31.84
CA GLY A 393 -4.06 20.56 -32.07
C GLY A 393 -4.35 19.79 -30.77
N ILE A 394 -4.78 20.49 -29.71
CA ILE A 394 -5.03 19.90 -28.38
C ILE A 394 -6.26 20.53 -27.72
N ALA A 395 -7.01 19.72 -26.97
CA ALA A 395 -8.08 20.19 -26.09
C ALA A 395 -7.56 20.52 -24.68
N LEU A 396 -7.99 21.68 -24.17
CA LEU A 396 -7.73 22.12 -22.79
C LEU A 396 -9.05 22.14 -22.03
N THR A 397 -9.10 21.52 -20.85
CA THR A 397 -10.32 21.50 -20.03
C THR A 397 -10.51 22.84 -19.34
N LEU A 398 -11.67 23.47 -19.54
CA LEU A 398 -12.02 24.74 -18.89
C LEU A 398 -12.82 24.51 -17.62
N GLU A 399 -13.68 23.49 -17.64
CA GLU A 399 -14.56 23.15 -16.54
C GLU A 399 -14.88 21.67 -16.52
N THR A 400 -15.05 21.12 -15.32
CA THR A 400 -15.63 19.80 -15.08
C THR A 400 -16.80 19.92 -14.11
N THR A 401 -17.92 19.27 -14.42
CA THR A 401 -19.08 19.10 -13.55
C THR A 401 -19.36 17.61 -13.37
N SER A 402 -19.49 17.17 -12.13
CA SER A 402 -20.01 15.86 -11.74
C SER A 402 -21.26 16.00 -10.89
N SER A 403 -21.89 14.88 -10.52
CA SER A 403 -23.03 14.86 -9.59
C SER A 403 -22.72 15.47 -8.21
N LYS A 404 -21.44 15.58 -7.84
CA LYS A 404 -21.00 16.01 -6.50
C LYS A 404 -20.31 17.38 -6.50
N MET A 405 -19.74 17.82 -7.63
CA MET A 405 -18.82 18.96 -7.64
C MET A 405 -18.72 19.60 -9.02
N ARG A 406 -18.60 20.93 -9.04
CA ARG A 406 -18.17 21.69 -10.22
C ARG A 406 -16.79 22.29 -9.96
N SER A 407 -15.90 22.17 -10.93
CA SER A 407 -14.53 22.67 -10.89
C SER A 407 -14.26 23.49 -12.14
N ALA A 408 -13.89 24.76 -11.96
CA ALA A 408 -13.43 25.63 -13.04
C ALA A 408 -11.89 25.74 -13.01
N TYR A 409 -11.25 25.58 -14.16
CA TYR A 409 -9.80 25.57 -14.26
C TYR A 409 -9.27 26.92 -14.73
N GLN A 410 -8.46 27.56 -13.88
CA GLN A 410 -7.78 28.81 -14.20
C GLN A 410 -6.31 28.52 -14.53
N TYR A 411 -5.93 28.69 -15.78
CA TYR A 411 -4.54 28.57 -16.23
C TYR A 411 -3.70 29.75 -15.72
N THR A 412 -2.56 29.46 -15.10
CA THR A 412 -1.66 30.45 -14.47
C THR A 412 -0.29 30.51 -15.13
N ALA A 413 0.13 29.45 -15.82
CA ALA A 413 1.35 29.40 -16.60
C ALA A 413 1.12 28.59 -17.88
N PHE A 414 1.80 28.96 -18.96
CA PHE A 414 1.69 28.28 -20.25
C PHE A 414 2.95 28.49 -21.09
N GLU A 415 3.56 27.39 -21.53
CA GLU A 415 4.78 27.36 -22.33
C GLU A 415 4.64 26.37 -23.48
N VAL A 416 5.03 26.77 -24.70
CA VAL A 416 4.93 25.96 -25.92
C VAL A 416 6.25 25.97 -26.67
N VAL A 417 6.72 24.81 -27.06
CA VAL A 417 7.84 24.63 -28.00
C VAL A 417 7.30 23.98 -29.27
N ARG A 418 7.52 24.62 -30.43
CA ARG A 418 7.04 24.14 -31.73
C ARG A 418 8.03 23.23 -32.47
#